data_AF-A0A395NFH8-F1
#
_entry.id   AF-A0A395NFH8-F1
#
_cell.length_a   1.000
_cell.length_b   1.000
_cell.length_c   1.000
_cell.angle_alpha   90.00
_cell.angle_beta   90.00
_cell.angle_gamma   90.00
#
_symmetry.space_group_name_H-M   'P 1'
#
loop_
_entity.id
_entity.type
_entity.pdbx_description
1 polymer ?
#
loop_
_entity_poly.entity_id
_entity_poly.type
_entity_poly.pdbx_seq_one_letter_code
_entity_poly.pdbx_strand_id
1 'polypeptide(L)'
;MGGLNLEVFKFGTYLLFPIGIMYYFGTNLDNRFSVNDFWPKPEECNKLPQDREEVKAEYERIVARQKFRQALLEEKQRQQAEQAQRNESSS
;
A
#
# COMPACT_ATOMS: atom_id res chain seq x y z
N MET A 1 49.54 30.06 -29.11
CA MET A 1 50.11 29.14 -28.10
C MET A 1 49.20 29.16 -26.86
N GLY A 2 48.09 28.42 -26.87
CA GLY A 2 47.14 28.37 -25.75
C GLY A 2 46.43 27.01 -25.56
N GLY A 3 46.82 25.99 -26.34
CA GLY A 3 46.14 24.68 -26.36
C GLY A 3 46.33 23.86 -25.09
N LEU A 4 47.57 23.79 -24.57
CA LEU A 4 47.90 23.02 -23.36
C LEU A 4 47.13 23.48 -22.11
N ASN A 5 46.89 24.79 -21.96
CA ASN A 5 46.15 25.32 -20.81
C ASN A 5 44.65 25.00 -20.86
N LEU A 6 44.07 24.95 -22.07
CA LEU A 6 42.67 24.57 -22.25
C LEU A 6 42.44 23.08 -21.97
N GLU A 7 43.37 22.22 -22.39
CA GLU A 7 43.28 20.77 -22.15
C GLU A 7 43.38 20.44 -20.67
N VAL A 8 44.29 21.07 -19.93
CA VAL A 8 44.42 20.91 -18.48
C VAL A 8 43.19 21.45 -17.75
N PHE A 9 42.63 22.59 -18.19
CA PHE A 9 41.39 23.12 -17.62
C PHE A 9 40.19 22.19 -17.86
N LYS A 10 40.05 21.64 -19.07
CA LYS A 10 38.99 20.69 -19.42
C LYS A 10 39.11 19.41 -18.62
N PHE A 11 40.32 18.87 -18.49
CA PHE A 11 40.60 17.68 -17.69
C PHE A 11 40.32 17.92 -16.20
N GLY A 12 40.79 19.05 -15.66
CA GLY A 12 40.52 19.45 -14.27
C GLY A 12 39.03 19.59 -14.01
N THR A 13 38.27 20.20 -14.92
CA THR A 13 36.81 20.35 -14.81
C THR A 13 36.13 18.98 -14.84
N TYR A 14 36.52 18.08 -15.74
CA TYR A 14 35.92 16.74 -15.82
C TYR A 14 36.27 15.83 -14.64
N LEU A 15 37.33 16.11 -13.88
CA LEU A 15 37.61 15.42 -12.62
C LEU A 15 36.90 16.08 -11.44
N LEU A 16 37.04 17.39 -11.26
CA LEU A 16 36.49 18.12 -10.12
C LEU A 16 34.96 18.16 -10.13
N PHE A 17 34.33 18.27 -11.29
CA PHE A 17 32.88 18.35 -11.40
C PHE A 17 32.17 17.08 -10.88
N PRO A 18 32.47 15.86 -11.36
CA PRO A 18 31.83 14.65 -10.83
C PRO A 18 32.24 14.35 -9.38
N ILE A 19 33.49 14.61 -8.98
CA ILE A 19 33.94 14.40 -7.60
C ILE A 19 33.23 15.37 -6.64
N GLY A 20 33.07 16.63 -7.02
CA GLY A 20 32.36 17.64 -6.24
C GLY A 20 30.87 17.34 -6.12
N ILE A 21 30.22 16.92 -7.21
CA ILE A 21 28.82 16.48 -7.20
C ILE A 21 28.65 15.25 -6.30
N MET A 22 29.56 14.26 -6.40
CA MET A 22 29.56 13.08 -5.52
C MET A 22 29.82 13.46 -4.05
N TYR A 23 30.69 14.40 -3.75
CA TYR A 23 30.94 14.81 -2.37
C TYR A 23 29.73 15.54 -1.77
N TYR A 24 29.12 16.45 -2.54
CA TYR A 24 27.99 17.26 -2.11
C TYR A 24 26.69 16.46 -1.98
N PHE A 25 26.40 15.58 -2.95
CA PHE A 25 25.19 14.76 -2.90
C PHE A 25 25.42 13.41 -2.22
N GLY A 26 26.54 12.73 -2.51
CA GLY A 26 26.82 11.33 -2.13
C GLY A 26 26.91 11.05 -0.63
N THR A 27 27.24 12.05 0.19
CA THR A 27 27.37 11.87 1.65
C THR A 27 26.08 12.09 2.42
N ASN A 28 25.02 12.59 1.77
CA ASN A 28 23.76 13.00 2.41
C ASN A 28 22.50 12.68 1.58
N LEU A 29 22.54 11.66 0.70
CA LEU A 29 21.35 11.26 -0.06
C LEU A 29 20.19 10.85 0.85
N ASP A 30 20.48 10.10 1.90
CA ASP A 30 19.44 9.50 2.75
C ASP A 30 18.60 10.57 3.47
N ASN A 31 19.22 11.62 3.99
CA ASN A 31 18.50 12.72 4.65
C ASN A 31 17.80 13.64 3.64
N ARG A 32 18.36 13.84 2.43
CA ARG A 32 17.79 14.76 1.43
C ARG A 32 16.69 14.14 0.57
N PHE A 33 16.67 12.82 0.42
CA PHE A 33 15.71 12.12 -0.45
C PHE A 33 14.83 11.12 0.30
N SER A 34 14.96 10.97 1.62
CA SER A 34 13.98 10.20 2.39
C SER A 34 12.66 10.96 2.44
N VAL A 35 11.60 10.25 2.04
CA VAL A 35 10.24 10.74 2.20
C VAL A 35 9.83 10.47 3.64
N ASN A 36 9.60 11.53 4.41
CA ASN A 36 9.03 11.42 5.74
C ASN A 36 7.68 10.71 5.66
N ASP A 37 7.46 9.72 6.52
CA ASP A 37 6.24 8.89 6.56
C ASP A 37 5.94 8.14 5.24
N PHE A 38 6.97 7.68 4.50
CA PHE A 38 6.77 6.86 3.29
C PHE A 38 5.92 5.59 3.56
N TRP A 39 6.11 4.97 4.72
CA TRP A 39 5.32 3.83 5.15
C TRP A 39 4.20 4.29 6.08
N PRO A 40 2.97 3.77 5.92
CA PRO A 40 1.88 4.04 6.85
C PRO A 40 2.29 3.65 8.27
N LYS A 41 1.84 4.45 9.24
CA LYS A 41 2.25 4.26 10.63
C LYS A 41 1.74 2.90 11.12
N PRO A 42 2.46 2.18 12.00
CA PRO A 42 1.99 0.89 12.53
C PRO A 42 0.61 0.95 13.18
N GLU A 43 0.19 2.15 13.63
CA GLU A 43 -1.13 2.43 14.19
C GLU A 43 -2.25 2.44 13.14
N GLU A 44 -1.92 2.80 11.90
CA GLU A 44 -2.85 2.82 10.74
C GLU A 44 -2.93 1.46 10.06
N CYS A 45 -1.96 0.58 10.32
CA CYS A 45 -1.97 -0.78 9.81
C CYS A 45 -2.99 -1.64 10.57
N ASN A 46 -3.69 -2.51 9.83
CA ASN A 46 -4.58 -3.49 10.44
C ASN A 46 -3.77 -4.41 11.37
N LYS A 47 -4.10 -4.41 12.66
CA LYS A 47 -3.41 -5.24 13.66
C LYS A 47 -3.84 -6.68 13.46
N LEU A 48 -2.91 -7.51 12.99
CA LEU A 48 -3.15 -8.93 12.91
C LEU A 48 -3.20 -9.51 14.33
N PRO A 49 -4.12 -10.44 14.64
CA PRO A 49 -4.13 -11.12 15.92
C PRO A 49 -2.78 -11.81 16.15
N GLN A 50 -2.12 -11.52 17.27
CA GLN A 50 -0.80 -12.09 17.57
C GLN A 50 -0.89 -13.32 18.47
N ASP A 51 -1.94 -13.42 19.28
CA ASP A 51 -2.17 -14.54 20.19
C ASP A 51 -3.18 -15.56 19.65
N ARG A 52 -3.01 -16.83 20.00
CA ARG A 52 -3.88 -17.94 19.57
C ARG A 52 -5.33 -17.76 20.02
N GLU A 53 -5.54 -17.20 21.21
CA GLU A 53 -6.89 -16.95 21.73
C GLU A 53 -7.58 -15.83 20.94
N GLU A 54 -6.85 -14.76 20.63
CA GLU A 54 -7.33 -13.64 19.80
C GLU A 54 -7.68 -14.10 18.38
N VAL A 55 -6.85 -14.97 17.78
CA VAL A 55 -7.12 -15.60 16.47
C VAL A 55 -8.43 -16.37 16.49
N LYS A 56 -8.69 -17.18 17.54
CA LYS A 56 -9.92 -17.96 17.65
C LYS A 56 -11.15 -17.05 17.80
N ALA A 57 -11.06 -16.01 18.62
CA ALA A 57 -12.16 -15.07 18.81
C ALA A 57 -12.51 -14.32 17.51
N GLU A 58 -11.52 -13.84 16.76
CA GLU A 58 -11.76 -13.17 15.48
C GLU A 58 -12.28 -14.17 14.42
N TYR A 59 -11.82 -15.43 14.43
CA TYR A 59 -12.37 -16.48 13.57
C TYR A 59 -13.85 -16.74 13.86
N GLU A 60 -14.23 -16.89 15.12
CA GLU A 60 -15.63 -17.08 15.53
C GLU A 60 -16.51 -15.90 15.11
N ARG A 61 -16.01 -14.67 15.27
CA ARG A 61 -16.68 -13.44 14.80
C ARG A 61 -16.89 -13.46 13.28
N ILE A 62 -15.88 -13.85 12.51
CA ILE A 62 -15.97 -13.96 11.06
C ILE A 62 -17.03 -14.99 10.67
N VAL A 63 -17.01 -16.17 11.28
CA VAL A 63 -17.98 -17.25 11.01
C VAL A 63 -19.40 -16.83 11.36
N ALA A 64 -19.62 -16.18 12.51
CA ALA A 64 -20.92 -15.66 12.89
C ALA A 64 -21.46 -14.64 11.87
N ARG A 65 -20.60 -13.71 11.42
CA ARG A 65 -20.96 -12.72 10.39
C ARG A 65 -21.27 -13.36 9.04
N GLN A 66 -20.60 -14.46 8.68
CA GLN A 66 -20.90 -15.21 7.45
C GLN A 66 -22.26 -15.90 7.55
N LYS A 67 -22.51 -16.63 8.65
CA LYS A 67 -23.79 -17.32 8.89
C LYS A 67 -24.97 -16.34 8.85
N PHE A 68 -24.85 -15.19 9.51
CA PHE A 68 -25.89 -14.16 9.48
C PHE A 68 -26.15 -13.64 8.06
N ARG A 69 -25.08 -13.40 7.28
CA ARG A 69 -25.22 -12.97 5.88
C ARG A 69 -25.88 -14.02 5.00
N GLN A 70 -25.57 -15.30 5.20
CA GLN A 70 -26.21 -16.39 4.47
C GLN A 70 -27.70 -16.48 4.79
N ALA A 71 -28.07 -16.44 6.07
CA ALA A 71 -29.48 -16.46 6.49
C ALA A 71 -30.29 -15.30 5.87
N LEU A 72 -29.75 -14.08 5.90
CA LEU A 72 -30.41 -12.92 5.25
C LEU A 72 -30.56 -13.10 3.73
N LEU A 73 -29.60 -13.76 3.09
CA LEU A 73 -29.65 -13.99 1.65
C LEU A 73 -30.73 -15.04 1.31
N GLU A 74 -30.83 -16.10 2.11
CA GLU A 74 -31.87 -17.12 1.98
C GLU A 74 -33.28 -16.54 2.20
N GLU A 75 -33.47 -15.70 3.23
CA GLU A 75 -34.74 -15.02 3.47
C GLU A 75 -35.14 -14.12 2.30
N LYS A 76 -34.19 -13.34 1.75
CA LYS A 76 -34.44 -12.51 0.56
C LYS A 76 -34.81 -13.34 -0.65
N GLN A 77 -34.14 -14.48 -0.87
CA GLN A 77 -34.47 -15.38 -1.98
C GLN A 77 -35.87 -15.98 -1.83
N ARG A 78 -36.28 -16.38 -0.62
CA ARG A 78 -37.63 -16.86 -0.34
C ARG A 78 -38.68 -15.80 -0.61
N GLN A 79 -38.47 -14.57 -0.11
CA GLN A 79 -39.38 -13.45 -0.35
C GLN A 79 -39.51 -13.12 -1.84
N GLN A 80 -38.40 -13.16 -2.59
CA GLN A 80 -38.42 -12.94 -4.05
C GLN A 80 -39.16 -14.05 -4.80
N ALA A 81 -38.97 -15.32 -4.41
CA ALA A 81 -39.67 -16.45 -5.01
C ALA A 81 -41.19 -16.39 -4.74
N GLU A 82 -41.60 -16.04 -3.51
CA GLU A 82 -43.00 -15.86 -3.14
C GLU A 82 -43.64 -14.67 -3.90
N GLN A 83 -42.92 -13.56 -4.06
CA GLN A 83 -43.38 -12.42 -4.85
C GLN A 83 -43.51 -12.75 -6.33
N ALA A 84 -42.56 -13.52 -6.90
CA ALA A 84 -42.63 -13.95 -8.29
C ALA A 84 -43.86 -14.85 -8.54
N GLN A 85 -44.11 -15.83 -7.67
CA GLN A 85 -45.30 -16.69 -7.76
C GLN A 85 -46.62 -15.93 -7.60
N ARG A 86 -46.64 -14.91 -6.71
CA ARG A 86 -47.83 -14.06 -6.53
C ARG A 86 -48.11 -13.18 -7.75
N ASN A 87 -47.07 -12.70 -8.42
CA ASN A 87 -47.22 -11.89 -9.63
C ASN A 87 -47.66 -12.73 -10.84
N GLU A 88 -47.18 -13.97 -10.97
CA GLU A 88 -47.59 -14.91 -12.03
C GLU A 88 -49.04 -15.39 -11.87
N SER A 89 -49.52 -15.61 -10.64
CA SER A 89 -50.91 -16.03 -10.38
C SER A 89 -51.95 -14.92 -10.49
N SER A 90 -51.52 -13.66 -10.61
CA SER A 90 -52.39 -12.49 -10.70
C SER A 90 -52.45 -11.86 -12.10
N SER A 91 -51.81 -12.49 -13.11
CA SER A 91 -51.89 -12.18 -14.55
C SER A 91 -52.73 -13.23 -15.28
#